data_AF-A0A699QFE6-F1
#
_entry.id   AF-A0A699QFE6-F1
#
_cell.length_a   1.000
_cell.length_b   1.000
_cell.length_c   1.000
_cell.angle_alpha   90.00
_cell.angle_beta   90.00
_cell.angle_gamma   90.00
#
_symmetry.space_group_name_H-M   'P 1'
#
loop_
_entity.id
_entity.type
_entity.pdbx_description
1 polymer ?
#
loop_
_entity_poly.entity_id
_entity_poly.type
_entity_poly.pdbx_seq_one_letter_code
_entity_poly.pdbx_strand_id
1 'polypeptide(L)'
;VLRGVTYAVPLRVKVRLIIFDKESSNKAIKDIKEQEVYMGEIPLMTENGTFVINGTERVIVSQLHRSPGVFFDHDRGKTHSSGKLLYSARIIPYRGSWLDFEFDPKDCVFVRIDRRRKLPASVLLRALGYTTEEVLDAFYTTNVFHVQGENLNLELVPQRLRGEIAVLDILDDKGKVIVEQGRRITARHINQLEKANIKTLEVPLDYVIGRTSAKAIVHPATGEIIAECNTELNTEILAKIAKAQVVRIETLYTNDIDCGPFISDTLKIDSTGNQLEALVEIYRMMRPGEPPTKDAAETLFNNLFFSPER
;
A
#
# COMPACT_ATOMS: atom_id res chain seq x y z
N VAL A 1 47.75 40.72 12.65
CA VAL A 1 46.58 40.04 13.24
C VAL A 1 45.34 40.55 12.53
N LEU A 2 44.73 39.74 11.67
CA LEU A 2 43.50 40.11 10.99
C LEU A 2 42.38 40.19 12.05
N ARG A 3 41.80 41.36 12.23
CA ARG A 3 40.67 41.57 13.16
C ARG A 3 39.37 41.55 12.36
N GLY A 4 38.35 40.89 12.89
CA GLY A 4 37.02 40.85 12.27
C GLY A 4 36.87 39.84 11.12
N VAL A 5 37.84 38.94 10.91
CA VAL A 5 37.75 37.89 9.88
C VAL A 5 37.27 36.56 10.46
N THR A 6 36.77 35.68 9.61
CA THR A 6 36.43 34.29 9.95
C THR A 6 37.72 33.45 9.97
N TYR A 7 37.88 32.61 11.00
CA TYR A 7 38.97 31.64 11.06
C TYR A 7 38.61 30.45 10.16
N ALA A 8 39.23 30.38 8.99
CA ALA A 8 38.91 29.42 7.95
C ALA A 8 40.16 28.96 7.18
N VAL A 9 40.02 27.86 6.44
CA VAL A 9 41.03 27.32 5.54
C VAL A 9 40.49 27.30 4.11
N PRO A 10 41.29 27.65 3.08
CA PRO A 10 40.86 27.54 1.70
C PRO A 10 40.66 26.08 1.30
N LEU A 11 39.48 25.76 0.76
CA LEU A 11 39.21 24.48 0.10
C LEU A 11 39.66 24.58 -1.35
N ARG A 12 40.60 23.73 -1.73
CA ARG A 12 41.02 23.55 -3.12
C ARG A 12 40.76 22.11 -3.53
N VAL A 13 40.15 21.93 -4.69
CA VAL A 13 39.74 20.62 -5.20
C VAL A 13 40.39 20.40 -6.56
N LYS A 14 41.06 19.27 -6.72
CA LYS A 14 41.59 18.84 -8.01
C LYS A 14 40.44 18.29 -8.86
N VAL A 15 40.09 19.01 -9.93
CA VAL A 15 39.03 18.60 -10.86
C VAL A 15 39.62 18.24 -12.21
N ARG A 16 38.92 17.35 -12.92
CA ARG A 16 39.30 16.90 -14.25
C ARG A 16 38.11 17.05 -15.20
N LEU A 17 38.31 17.81 -16.27
CA LEU A 17 37.38 17.92 -17.39
C LEU A 17 37.86 17.00 -18.52
N ILE A 18 37.04 16.01 -18.87
CA ILE A 18 37.30 15.09 -19.98
C ILE A 18 36.37 15.50 -21.13
N ILE A 19 36.95 15.84 -22.27
CA ILE A 19 36.22 16.21 -23.49
C ILE A 19 36.24 15.00 -24.42
N PHE A 20 35.05 14.53 -24.80
CA PHE A 20 34.89 13.44 -25.75
C PHE A 20 34.74 13.96 -27.18
N ASP A 21 35.23 13.19 -28.14
CA ASP A 21 35.05 13.47 -29.56
C ASP A 21 33.60 13.16 -29.99
N LYS A 22 32.99 14.08 -30.73
CA LYS A 22 31.61 13.95 -31.22
C LYS A 22 31.50 13.05 -32.45
N GLU A 23 32.58 12.93 -33.23
CA GLU A 23 32.59 12.14 -34.47
C GLU A 23 32.95 10.66 -34.22
N SER A 24 33.41 10.33 -33.02
CA SER A 24 33.77 8.96 -32.64
C SER A 24 32.59 8.23 -31.98
N SER A 25 32.21 7.09 -32.55
CA SER A 25 31.17 6.21 -31.99
C SER A 25 31.52 5.61 -30.63
N ASN A 26 32.81 5.54 -30.28
CA ASN A 26 33.30 4.89 -29.05
C ASN A 26 33.58 5.88 -27.90
N LYS A 27 33.05 7.11 -27.94
CA LYS A 27 33.39 8.17 -26.97
C LYS A 27 34.91 8.29 -26.79
N ALA A 28 35.66 8.36 -27.89
CA ALA A 28 37.11 8.55 -27.80
C ALA A 28 37.42 9.87 -27.09
N ILE A 29 38.40 9.84 -26.19
CA ILE A 29 38.82 11.02 -25.43
C ILE A 29 39.57 11.95 -26.39
N LYS A 30 39.09 13.19 -26.52
CA LYS A 30 39.71 14.24 -27.33
C LYS A 30 40.73 15.04 -26.53
N ASP A 31 40.38 15.39 -25.29
CA ASP A 31 41.22 16.22 -24.43
C ASP A 31 40.92 15.95 -22.96
N ILE A 32 41.92 16.13 -22.10
CA ILE A 32 41.81 16.04 -20.65
C ILE A 32 42.49 17.27 -20.06
N LYS A 33 41.71 18.09 -19.34
CA LYS A 33 42.23 19.23 -18.58
C LYS A 33 42.07 18.95 -17.10
N GLU A 34 43.17 19.00 -16.36
CA GLU A 34 43.19 18.83 -14.91
C GLU A 34 43.68 20.12 -14.26
N GLN A 35 42.94 20.60 -13.26
CA GLN A 35 43.26 21.84 -12.56
C GLN A 35 42.84 21.75 -11.11
N GLU A 36 43.64 22.36 -10.23
CA GLU A 36 43.25 22.62 -8.85
C GLU A 36 42.43 23.91 -8.81
N VAL A 37 41.17 23.80 -8.40
CA VAL A 37 40.22 24.91 -8.35
C VAL A 37 39.90 25.25 -6.91
N TYR A 38 39.95 26.55 -6.60
CA TYR A 38 39.51 27.07 -5.31
C TYR A 38 37.98 27.08 -5.22
N MET A 39 37.45 26.45 -4.16
CA MET A 39 36.00 26.22 -3.94
C MET A 39 35.44 27.05 -2.77
N GLY A 40 36.21 28.01 -2.25
CA GLY A 40 35.83 28.81 -1.08
C GLY A 40 36.62 28.45 0.17
N GLU A 41 36.23 29.00 1.31
CA GLU A 41 36.86 28.72 2.62
C GLU A 41 35.91 27.92 3.53
N ILE A 42 36.47 27.02 4.32
CA ILE A 42 35.75 26.25 5.34
C ILE A 42 36.15 26.79 6.72
N PRO A 43 35.20 27.26 7.55
CA PRO A 43 35.49 27.64 8.94
C PRO A 43 36.08 26.48 9.72
N LEU A 44 37.20 26.72 10.40
CA LEU A 44 37.87 25.71 11.22
C LEU A 44 37.41 25.79 12.68
N MET A 45 37.28 24.62 13.28
CA MET A 45 37.00 24.49 14.72
C MET A 45 38.28 24.76 15.51
N THR A 46 38.16 25.50 16.61
CA THR A 46 39.24 25.70 17.59
C THR A 46 39.41 24.46 18.47
N GLU A 47 40.51 24.38 19.22
CA GLU A 47 40.75 23.29 20.18
C GLU A 47 39.67 23.21 21.29
N ASN A 48 38.94 24.32 21.52
CA ASN A 48 37.86 24.41 22.51
C ASN A 48 36.48 24.05 21.94
N GLY A 49 36.39 23.63 20.67
CA GLY A 49 35.12 23.30 20.03
C GLY A 49 34.28 24.51 19.60
N THR A 50 34.90 25.70 19.49
CA THR A 50 34.24 26.93 19.01
C THR A 50 34.65 27.25 17.57
N PHE A 51 33.94 28.17 16.92
CA PHE A 51 34.27 28.71 15.60
C PHE A 51 34.38 30.23 15.68
N VAL A 52 35.39 30.82 15.04
CA VAL A 52 35.50 32.30 14.94
C VAL A 52 34.87 32.75 13.64
N ILE A 53 33.70 33.39 13.72
CA ILE A 53 32.97 33.94 12.57
C ILE A 53 32.97 35.47 12.68
N ASN A 54 33.52 36.16 11.67
CA ASN A 54 33.66 37.62 11.66
C ASN A 54 34.28 38.19 12.95
N GLY A 55 35.32 37.52 13.48
CA GLY A 55 36.00 37.90 14.72
C GLY A 55 35.25 37.59 16.02
N THR A 56 34.09 36.94 15.97
CA THR A 56 33.31 36.53 17.15
C THR A 56 33.31 35.02 17.32
N GLU A 57 33.51 34.53 18.54
CA GLU A 57 33.39 33.11 18.84
C GLU A 57 31.92 32.67 18.83
N ARG A 58 31.66 31.52 18.21
CA ARG A 58 30.35 30.88 18.10
C ARG A 58 30.47 29.40 18.40
N VAL A 59 29.36 28.82 18.85
CA VAL A 59 29.20 27.38 19.09
C VAL A 59 28.06 26.87 18.22
N ILE A 60 28.23 25.67 17.65
CA ILE A 60 27.15 24.96 16.97
C ILE A 60 26.50 24.01 17.96
N VAL A 61 25.19 24.16 18.18
CA VAL A 61 24.42 23.30 19.09
C VAL A 61 23.96 22.06 18.34
N SER A 62 24.13 20.88 18.95
CA SER A 62 23.62 19.62 18.41
C SER A 62 22.08 19.66 18.32
N GLN A 63 21.55 19.38 17.15
CA GLN A 63 20.11 19.30 16.93
C GLN A 63 19.59 17.90 17.28
N LEU A 64 18.50 17.83 18.05
CA LEU A 64 17.73 16.60 18.24
C LEU A 64 16.54 16.59 17.28
N HIS A 65 16.55 15.66 16.32
CA HIS A 65 15.45 15.45 15.39
C HIS A 65 15.09 13.96 15.32
N ARG A 66 13.90 13.63 14.79
CA ARG A 66 13.51 12.23 14.56
C ARG A 66 14.47 11.60 13.56
N SER A 67 14.88 10.36 13.83
CA SER A 67 15.66 9.58 12.87
C SER A 67 14.81 9.27 11.63
N PRO A 68 15.44 9.11 10.46
CA PRO A 68 14.78 8.49 9.32
C PRO A 68 14.28 7.09 9.67
N GLY A 69 13.16 6.67 9.07
CA GLY A 69 12.56 5.36 9.31
C GLY A 69 11.04 5.37 9.21
N VAL A 70 10.44 4.26 9.65
CA VAL A 70 8.98 4.07 9.70
C VAL A 70 8.51 4.16 11.14
N PHE A 71 7.48 4.96 11.37
CA PHE A 71 6.90 5.21 12.69
C PHE A 71 5.43 4.84 12.67
N PHE A 72 4.99 4.06 13.65
CA PHE A 72 3.58 3.73 13.86
C PHE A 72 3.08 4.47 15.09
N ASP A 73 1.91 5.10 14.98
CA ASP A 73 1.30 5.86 16.07
C ASP A 73 -0.23 5.77 15.99
N HIS A 74 -0.91 6.16 17.07
CA HIS A 74 -2.36 6.30 17.09
C HIS A 74 -2.77 7.59 17.80
N ASP A 75 -3.90 8.14 17.41
CA ASP A 75 -4.40 9.43 17.90
C ASP A 75 -4.91 9.42 19.37
N ARG A 76 -4.81 8.27 20.04
CA ARG A 76 -5.36 8.00 21.39
C ARG A 76 -6.86 8.30 21.50
N GLY A 77 -7.61 8.18 20.40
CA GLY A 77 -9.05 8.39 20.36
C GLY A 77 -9.47 9.85 20.47
N LYS A 78 -8.56 10.80 20.21
CA LYS A 78 -8.82 12.24 20.35
C LYS A 78 -9.46 12.86 19.11
N THR A 79 -9.27 12.27 17.94
CA THR A 79 -9.65 12.90 16.66
C THR A 79 -11.12 12.70 16.33
N HIS A 80 -11.69 11.57 16.75
CA HIS A 80 -13.08 11.21 16.45
C HIS A 80 -13.89 11.03 17.74
N SER A 81 -15.13 11.54 17.73
CA SER A 81 -16.02 11.54 18.91
C SER A 81 -16.40 10.14 19.39
N SER A 82 -16.32 9.11 18.54
CA SER A 82 -16.55 7.72 18.95
C SER A 82 -15.48 7.16 19.89
N GLY A 83 -14.35 7.86 20.07
CA GLY A 83 -13.20 7.38 20.84
C GLY A 83 -12.43 6.24 20.17
N LYS A 84 -12.79 5.88 18.93
CA LYS A 84 -12.06 4.88 18.13
C LYS A 84 -10.62 5.35 17.90
N LEU A 85 -9.68 4.45 18.14
CA LEU A 85 -8.26 4.71 17.87
C LEU A 85 -8.02 4.73 16.36
N LEU A 86 -7.48 5.84 15.85
CA LEU A 86 -7.05 5.95 14.47
C LEU A 86 -5.54 5.71 14.40
N TYR A 87 -5.17 4.63 13.73
CA TYR A 87 -3.78 4.25 13.53
C TYR A 87 -3.19 4.97 12.31
N SER A 88 -1.89 5.22 12.38
CA SER A 88 -1.12 5.84 11.30
C SER A 88 0.27 5.24 11.21
N ALA A 89 0.83 5.25 10.01
CA ALA A 89 2.21 4.90 9.73
C ALA A 89 2.87 6.05 8.95
N ARG A 90 4.03 6.51 9.40
CA ARG A 90 4.76 7.61 8.77
C ARG A 90 6.16 7.16 8.36
N ILE A 91 6.50 7.37 7.11
CA ILE A 91 7.81 7.11 6.54
C ILE A 91 8.55 8.45 6.43
N ILE A 92 9.61 8.60 7.22
CA ILE A 92 10.48 9.77 7.24
C ILE A 92 11.79 9.41 6.53
N PRO A 93 12.08 9.95 5.34
CA PRO A 93 13.37 9.75 4.71
C PRO A 93 14.44 10.64 5.34
N TYR A 94 15.72 10.34 5.07
CA TYR A 94 16.82 11.24 5.44
C TYR A 94 16.77 12.56 4.66
N ARG A 95 16.40 12.46 3.38
CA ARG A 95 16.13 13.57 2.46
C ARG A 95 15.04 13.12 1.50
N GLY A 96 14.13 14.03 1.14
CA GLY A 96 13.03 13.75 0.22
C GLY A 96 11.65 13.90 0.85
N SER A 97 10.64 13.45 0.11
CA SER A 97 9.22 13.59 0.48
C SER A 97 8.79 12.62 1.56
N TRP A 98 7.94 13.08 2.47
CA TRP A 98 7.37 12.25 3.53
C TRP A 98 6.14 11.50 3.03
N LEU A 99 5.96 10.27 3.50
CA LEU A 99 4.80 9.45 3.18
C LEU A 99 4.07 9.06 4.46
N ASP A 100 2.83 9.51 4.59
CA ASP A 100 1.96 9.24 5.74
C ASP A 100 0.80 8.35 5.29
N PHE A 101 0.57 7.24 6.00
CA PHE A 101 -0.63 6.42 5.92
C PHE A 101 -1.46 6.60 7.18
N GLU A 102 -2.78 6.69 7.04
CA GLU A 102 -3.68 6.84 8.18
C GLU A 102 -5.04 6.22 7.92
N PHE A 103 -5.60 5.62 8.96
CA PHE A 103 -6.99 5.15 8.96
C PHE A 103 -7.95 6.32 9.20
N ASP A 104 -9.10 6.27 8.55
CA ASP A 104 -10.23 7.12 8.88
C ASP A 104 -11.22 6.40 9.83
N PRO A 105 -12.25 7.09 10.35
CA PRO A 105 -13.24 6.46 11.23
C PRO A 105 -14.03 5.31 10.58
N LYS A 106 -14.08 5.24 9.24
CA LYS A 106 -14.76 4.21 8.45
C LYS A 106 -13.82 3.05 8.08
N ASP A 107 -12.64 2.98 8.68
CA ASP A 107 -11.60 1.98 8.42
C ASP A 107 -11.03 1.95 6.99
N CYS A 108 -11.20 3.04 6.24
CA CYS A 108 -10.53 3.22 4.96
C CYS A 108 -9.10 3.75 5.18
N VAL A 109 -8.17 3.25 4.38
CA VAL A 109 -6.75 3.61 4.46
C VAL A 109 -6.46 4.74 3.48
N PHE A 110 -5.95 5.85 4.00
CA PHE A 110 -5.54 7.00 3.21
C PHE A 110 -4.03 7.17 3.23
N VAL A 111 -3.51 7.79 2.18
CA VAL A 111 -2.13 8.22 2.05
C VAL A 111 -2.05 9.75 1.89
N ARG A 112 -1.00 10.35 2.43
CA ARG A 112 -0.60 11.74 2.18
C ARG A 112 0.87 11.81 1.84
N ILE A 113 1.18 12.60 0.82
CA ILE A 113 2.56 12.93 0.42
C ILE A 113 2.82 14.36 0.90
N ASP A 114 3.91 14.58 1.64
CA ASP A 114 4.30 15.89 2.18
C ASP A 114 3.17 16.63 2.93
N ARG A 115 2.36 15.87 3.69
CA ARG A 115 1.21 16.36 4.47
C ARG A 115 0.14 17.11 3.66
N ARG A 116 0.04 16.85 2.35
CA ARG A 116 -1.00 17.39 1.47
C ARG A 116 -2.36 16.71 1.68
N ARG A 117 -3.32 16.98 0.79
CA ARG A 117 -4.66 16.36 0.84
C ARG A 117 -4.56 14.83 0.82
N LYS A 118 -5.50 14.18 1.50
CA LYS A 118 -5.65 12.73 1.53
C LYS A 118 -6.00 12.18 0.14
N LEU A 119 -5.41 11.05 -0.20
CA LEU A 119 -5.83 10.17 -1.31
C LEU A 119 -6.06 8.76 -0.75
N PRO A 120 -6.98 7.95 -1.30
CA PRO A 120 -7.06 6.54 -0.96
C PRO A 120 -5.70 5.86 -1.17
N ALA A 121 -5.28 4.99 -0.24
CA ALA A 121 -3.97 4.35 -0.32
C ALA A 121 -3.82 3.47 -1.59
N SER A 122 -4.93 2.96 -2.13
CA SER A 122 -4.97 2.22 -3.40
C SER A 122 -4.50 3.05 -4.60
N VAL A 123 -4.68 4.38 -4.60
CA VAL A 123 -4.15 5.26 -5.65
C VAL A 123 -2.63 5.13 -5.75
N LEU A 124 -1.94 5.07 -4.60
CA LEU A 124 -0.49 4.87 -4.59
C LEU A 124 -0.12 3.49 -5.16
N LEU A 125 -0.85 2.43 -4.77
CA LEU A 125 -0.61 1.08 -5.27
C LEU A 125 -0.81 0.98 -6.79
N ARG A 126 -1.86 1.60 -7.32
CA ARG A 126 -2.09 1.69 -8.77
C ARG A 126 -1.01 2.48 -9.48
N ALA A 127 -0.53 3.58 -8.90
CA ALA A 127 0.58 4.36 -9.45
C ALA A 127 1.89 3.54 -9.53
N LEU A 128 2.11 2.61 -8.59
CA LEU A 128 3.20 1.63 -8.62
C LEU A 128 3.03 0.54 -9.69
N GLY A 129 1.86 0.47 -10.35
CA GLY A 129 1.57 -0.47 -11.42
C GLY A 129 0.76 -1.70 -11.01
N TYR A 130 0.28 -1.78 -9.77
CA TYR A 130 -0.55 -2.89 -9.32
C TYR A 130 -2.00 -2.77 -9.82
N THR A 131 -2.54 -3.88 -10.29
CA THR A 131 -3.96 -4.06 -10.62
C THR A 131 -4.79 -4.30 -9.35
N THR A 132 -6.13 -4.19 -9.46
CA THR A 132 -7.03 -4.46 -8.33
C THR A 132 -6.85 -5.89 -7.78
N GLU A 133 -6.70 -6.88 -8.66
CA GLU A 133 -6.53 -8.28 -8.27
C GLU A 133 -5.21 -8.49 -7.51
N GLU A 134 -4.09 -7.95 -8.03
CA GLU A 134 -2.79 -8.05 -7.36
C GLU A 134 -2.77 -7.34 -6.00
N VAL A 135 -3.47 -6.21 -5.88
CA VAL A 135 -3.65 -5.54 -4.58
C VAL A 135 -4.42 -6.46 -3.63
N LEU A 136 -5.56 -7.01 -4.02
CA LEU A 136 -6.34 -7.88 -3.14
C LEU A 136 -5.58 -9.16 -2.76
N ASP A 137 -4.89 -9.79 -3.70
CA ASP A 137 -4.07 -10.99 -3.47
C ASP A 137 -2.92 -10.72 -2.49
N ALA A 138 -2.38 -9.50 -2.45
CA ALA A 138 -1.33 -9.12 -1.51
C ALA A 138 -1.83 -8.95 -0.06
N PHE A 139 -3.09 -8.56 0.13
CA PHE A 139 -3.64 -8.22 1.45
C PHE A 139 -4.61 -9.26 2.02
N TYR A 140 -5.21 -10.09 1.16
CA TYR A 140 -6.26 -11.03 1.55
C TYR A 140 -5.91 -12.46 1.17
N THR A 141 -6.51 -13.39 1.90
CA THR A 141 -6.61 -14.76 1.46
C THR A 141 -7.99 -14.99 0.86
N THR A 142 -8.13 -15.97 -0.05
CA THR A 142 -9.38 -16.23 -0.75
C THR A 142 -10.10 -17.47 -0.20
N ASN A 143 -11.42 -17.44 -0.27
CA ASN A 143 -12.27 -18.62 -0.15
C ASN A 143 -12.69 -19.05 -1.55
N VAL A 144 -12.59 -20.35 -1.83
CA VAL A 144 -12.95 -20.92 -3.12
C VAL A 144 -14.26 -21.66 -2.98
N PHE A 145 -15.22 -21.34 -3.84
CA PHE A 145 -16.51 -22.01 -3.94
C PHE A 145 -16.64 -22.64 -5.33
N HIS A 146 -16.97 -23.93 -5.36
CA HIS A 146 -17.30 -24.65 -6.59
C HIS A 146 -18.82 -24.74 -6.72
N VAL A 147 -19.38 -24.26 -7.83
CA VAL A 147 -20.83 -24.20 -8.02
C VAL A 147 -21.34 -25.56 -8.50
N GLN A 148 -22.33 -26.11 -7.81
CA GLN A 148 -22.98 -27.39 -8.10
C GLN A 148 -24.52 -27.21 -8.08
N GLY A 149 -25.08 -26.75 -9.19
CA GLY A 149 -26.51 -26.49 -9.29
C GLY A 149 -26.94 -25.34 -8.36
N GLU A 150 -27.77 -25.65 -7.36
CA GLU A 150 -28.24 -24.67 -6.35
C GLU A 150 -27.35 -24.63 -5.09
N ASN A 151 -26.35 -25.52 -5.00
CA ASN A 151 -25.41 -25.58 -3.88
C ASN A 151 -24.01 -25.14 -4.30
N LEU A 152 -23.24 -24.71 -3.32
CA LEU A 152 -21.83 -24.39 -3.44
C LEU A 152 -21.02 -25.35 -2.59
N ASN A 153 -19.91 -25.82 -3.12
CA ASN A 153 -18.94 -26.56 -2.35
C ASN A 153 -17.77 -25.63 -1.97
N LEU A 154 -17.71 -25.22 -0.71
CA LEU A 154 -16.66 -24.37 -0.15
C LEU A 154 -15.42 -25.21 0.16
N GLU A 155 -14.26 -24.81 -0.33
CA GLU A 155 -12.97 -25.31 0.16
C GLU A 155 -12.75 -24.81 1.60
N LEU A 156 -12.99 -25.70 2.57
CA LEU A 156 -13.07 -25.35 3.97
C LEU A 156 -11.68 -25.26 4.61
N VAL A 157 -11.43 -24.11 5.24
CA VAL A 157 -10.35 -23.95 6.22
C VAL A 157 -10.99 -23.85 7.60
N PRO A 158 -10.95 -24.90 8.44
CA PRO A 158 -11.70 -24.93 9.70
C PRO A 158 -11.45 -23.76 10.64
N GLN A 159 -10.22 -23.24 10.67
CA GLN A 159 -9.85 -22.10 11.51
C GLN A 159 -10.60 -20.82 11.15
N ARG A 160 -11.00 -20.65 9.87
CA ARG A 160 -11.70 -19.46 9.40
C ARG A 160 -13.10 -19.32 9.95
N LEU A 161 -13.74 -20.43 10.31
CA LEU A 161 -15.08 -20.47 10.90
C LEU A 161 -15.11 -20.08 12.38
N ARG A 162 -13.96 -19.79 13.00
CA ARG A 162 -13.88 -19.58 14.44
C ARG A 162 -14.72 -18.39 14.87
N GLY A 163 -15.69 -18.65 15.74
CA GLY A 163 -16.54 -17.61 16.31
C GLY A 163 -17.72 -17.20 15.43
N GLU A 164 -17.81 -17.70 14.19
CA GLU A 164 -18.98 -17.54 13.32
C GLU A 164 -20.17 -18.35 13.84
N ILE A 165 -21.37 -17.99 13.39
CA ILE A 165 -22.60 -18.74 13.65
C ILE A 165 -22.83 -19.67 12.46
N ALA A 166 -23.03 -20.96 12.73
CA ALA A 166 -23.28 -21.93 11.68
C ALA A 166 -24.62 -21.64 10.99
N VAL A 167 -24.60 -21.41 9.67
CA VAL A 167 -25.81 -21.14 8.88
C VAL A 167 -26.59 -22.43 8.60
N LEU A 168 -25.93 -23.58 8.66
CA LEU A 168 -26.48 -24.92 8.46
C LEU A 168 -25.83 -25.92 9.43
N ASP A 169 -26.39 -27.13 9.49
CA ASP A 169 -25.78 -28.25 10.20
C ASP A 169 -24.47 -28.67 9.52
N ILE A 170 -23.35 -28.61 10.24
CA ILE A 170 -22.05 -29.07 9.76
C ILE A 170 -21.87 -30.52 10.18
N LEU A 171 -21.86 -31.41 9.20
CA LEU A 171 -21.77 -32.86 9.37
C LEU A 171 -20.34 -33.35 9.12
N ASP A 172 -19.96 -34.49 9.71
CA ASP A 172 -18.79 -35.25 9.26
C ASP A 172 -19.11 -36.16 8.07
N ASP A 173 -18.08 -36.76 7.46
CA ASP A 173 -18.24 -37.72 6.34
C ASP A 173 -19.12 -38.93 6.67
N LYS A 174 -19.40 -39.17 7.96
CA LYS A 174 -20.24 -40.27 8.46
C LYS A 174 -21.67 -39.80 8.78
N GLY A 175 -22.01 -38.54 8.47
CA GLY A 175 -23.32 -37.95 8.73
C GLY A 175 -23.56 -37.56 10.19
N LYS A 176 -22.52 -37.51 11.03
CA LYS A 176 -22.64 -37.05 12.41
C LYS A 176 -22.54 -35.53 12.46
N VAL A 177 -23.52 -34.89 13.09
CA VAL A 177 -23.53 -33.44 13.32
C VAL A 177 -22.38 -33.04 14.25
N ILE A 178 -21.47 -32.21 13.76
CA ILE A 178 -20.40 -31.56 14.52
C ILE A 178 -20.91 -30.23 15.10
N VAL A 179 -21.59 -29.44 14.28
CA VAL A 179 -22.20 -28.16 14.69
C VAL A 179 -23.63 -28.10 14.19
N GLU A 180 -24.56 -27.85 15.09
CA GLU A 180 -25.96 -27.59 14.74
C GLU A 180 -26.12 -26.15 14.19
N GLN A 181 -27.06 -25.97 13.26
CA GLN A 181 -27.48 -24.69 12.72
C GLN A 181 -27.80 -23.70 13.85
N GLY A 182 -27.37 -22.45 13.68
CA GLY A 182 -27.58 -21.36 14.63
C GLY A 182 -26.64 -21.38 15.84
N ARG A 183 -25.78 -22.40 16.00
CA ARG A 183 -24.80 -22.43 17.08
C ARG A 183 -23.49 -21.73 16.69
N ARG A 184 -22.85 -21.11 17.68
CA ARG A 184 -21.53 -20.51 17.53
C ARG A 184 -20.45 -21.58 17.40
N ILE A 185 -19.56 -21.43 16.44
CA ILE A 185 -18.47 -22.35 16.18
C ILE A 185 -17.34 -22.10 17.18
N THR A 186 -17.07 -23.10 18.02
CA THR A 186 -16.07 -23.02 19.10
C THR A 186 -14.78 -23.74 18.71
N ALA A 187 -13.71 -23.53 19.49
CA ALA A 187 -12.45 -24.26 19.30
C ALA A 187 -12.61 -25.79 19.36
N ARG A 188 -13.59 -26.30 20.12
CA ARG A 188 -13.91 -27.73 20.16
C ARG A 188 -14.42 -28.23 18.81
N HIS A 189 -15.31 -27.46 18.15
CA HIS A 189 -15.84 -27.81 16.85
C HIS A 189 -14.74 -27.79 15.78
N ILE A 190 -13.87 -26.77 15.79
CA ILE A 190 -12.71 -26.69 14.89
C ILE A 190 -11.82 -27.92 15.01
N ASN A 191 -11.47 -28.31 16.24
CA ASN A 191 -10.66 -29.50 16.48
C ASN A 191 -11.35 -30.80 15.99
N GLN A 192 -12.70 -30.85 16.00
CA GLN A 192 -13.45 -31.98 15.45
C GLN A 192 -13.42 -31.99 13.92
N LEU A 193 -13.57 -30.83 13.27
CA LEU A 193 -13.46 -30.67 11.83
C LEU A 193 -12.07 -31.05 11.32
N GLU A 194 -11.02 -30.59 12.00
CA GLU A 194 -9.63 -30.93 11.66
C GLU A 194 -9.34 -32.43 11.84
N LYS A 195 -9.83 -33.04 12.94
CA LYS A 195 -9.69 -34.50 13.17
C LYS A 195 -10.46 -35.34 12.15
N ALA A 196 -11.60 -34.86 11.68
CA ALA A 196 -12.38 -35.48 10.62
C ALA A 196 -11.79 -35.22 9.23
N ASN A 197 -10.77 -34.34 9.10
CA ASN A 197 -10.11 -33.97 7.84
C ASN A 197 -11.10 -33.47 6.78
N ILE A 198 -12.12 -32.73 7.21
CA ILE A 198 -13.14 -32.16 6.33
C ILE A 198 -12.50 -31.01 5.55
N LYS A 199 -12.38 -31.19 4.23
CA LYS A 199 -11.78 -30.21 3.32
C LYS A 199 -12.80 -29.40 2.54
N THR A 200 -14.03 -29.86 2.51
CA THR A 200 -15.09 -29.30 1.67
C THR A 200 -16.38 -29.22 2.48
N LEU A 201 -17.11 -28.12 2.34
CA LEU A 201 -18.38 -27.90 3.00
C LEU A 201 -19.43 -27.51 1.97
N GLU A 202 -20.49 -28.29 1.87
CA GLU A 202 -21.64 -27.95 1.04
C GLU A 202 -22.46 -26.85 1.74
N VAL A 203 -22.64 -25.73 1.05
CA VAL A 203 -23.37 -24.56 1.53
C VAL A 203 -24.35 -24.10 0.44
N PRO A 204 -25.49 -23.49 0.81
CA PRO A 204 -26.43 -22.97 -0.18
C PRO A 204 -25.83 -21.80 -0.98
N LEU A 205 -26.34 -21.55 -2.19
CA LEU A 205 -25.85 -20.47 -3.06
C LEU A 205 -25.96 -19.06 -2.44
N ASP A 206 -26.91 -18.84 -1.53
CA ASP A 206 -27.07 -17.58 -0.81
C ASP A 206 -26.00 -17.33 0.27
N TYR A 207 -25.20 -18.35 0.63
CA TYR A 207 -24.13 -18.23 1.62
C TYR A 207 -23.02 -17.22 1.25
N VAL A 208 -22.88 -16.92 -0.04
CA VAL A 208 -21.90 -15.93 -0.53
C VAL A 208 -22.46 -14.52 -0.62
N ILE A 209 -23.75 -14.29 -0.34
CA ILE A 209 -24.34 -12.94 -0.33
C ILE A 209 -23.63 -12.07 0.72
N GLY A 210 -23.28 -10.85 0.32
CA GLY A 210 -22.53 -9.90 1.16
C GLY A 210 -21.01 -10.16 1.20
N ARG A 211 -20.53 -11.28 0.66
CA ARG A 211 -19.09 -11.50 0.45
C ARG A 211 -18.63 -10.74 -0.78
N THR A 212 -17.36 -10.33 -0.79
CA THR A 212 -16.75 -9.57 -1.89
C THR A 212 -15.95 -10.49 -2.81
N SER A 213 -16.09 -10.35 -4.12
CA SER A 213 -15.34 -11.12 -5.12
C SER A 213 -13.83 -10.80 -5.04
N ALA A 214 -13.00 -11.84 -5.03
CA ALA A 214 -11.55 -11.70 -5.07
C ALA A 214 -11.04 -11.42 -6.50
N LYS A 215 -11.71 -12.00 -7.50
CA LYS A 215 -11.38 -11.89 -8.93
C LYS A 215 -12.62 -11.53 -9.75
N ALA A 216 -12.41 -11.08 -10.98
CA ALA A 216 -13.51 -10.91 -11.91
C ALA A 216 -14.22 -12.25 -12.18
N ILE A 217 -15.55 -12.24 -12.12
CA ILE A 217 -16.38 -13.40 -12.43
C ILE A 217 -16.79 -13.30 -13.89
N VAL A 218 -16.31 -14.22 -14.71
CA VAL A 218 -16.54 -14.23 -16.16
C VAL A 218 -17.47 -15.36 -16.58
N HIS A 219 -18.28 -15.11 -17.60
CA HIS A 219 -19.10 -16.13 -18.22
C HIS A 219 -18.20 -17.13 -18.98
N PRO A 220 -18.23 -18.45 -18.68
CA PRO A 220 -17.30 -19.42 -19.26
C PRO A 220 -17.37 -19.54 -20.79
N ALA A 221 -18.58 -19.46 -21.37
CA ALA A 221 -18.78 -19.56 -22.82
C ALA A 221 -18.54 -18.26 -23.60
N THR A 222 -18.98 -17.10 -23.08
CA THR A 222 -18.94 -15.83 -23.83
C THR A 222 -17.74 -14.95 -23.49
N GLY A 223 -17.10 -15.17 -22.33
CA GLY A 223 -16.05 -14.30 -21.81
C GLY A 223 -16.55 -12.96 -21.27
N GLU A 224 -17.88 -12.75 -21.21
CA GLU A 224 -18.47 -11.53 -20.67
C GLU A 224 -18.23 -11.43 -19.15
N ILE A 225 -17.88 -10.24 -18.66
CA ILE A 225 -17.68 -9.99 -17.23
C ILE A 225 -19.06 -9.87 -16.57
N ILE A 226 -19.35 -10.81 -15.65
CA ILE A 226 -20.60 -10.83 -14.87
C ILE A 226 -20.48 -9.90 -13.65
N ALA A 227 -19.33 -9.92 -12.99
CA ALA A 227 -18.98 -9.05 -11.88
C ALA A 227 -17.48 -8.73 -11.91
N GLU A 228 -17.14 -7.48 -11.68
CA GLU A 228 -15.75 -7.03 -11.59
C GLU A 228 -15.09 -7.57 -10.30
N CYS A 229 -13.76 -7.50 -10.26
CA CYS A 229 -12.99 -7.72 -9.03
C CYS A 229 -13.40 -6.70 -7.94
N ASN A 230 -13.42 -7.12 -6.68
CA ASN A 230 -13.85 -6.32 -5.52
C ASN A 230 -15.35 -5.95 -5.49
N THR A 231 -16.21 -6.76 -6.13
CA THR A 231 -17.67 -6.54 -6.15
C THR A 231 -18.35 -7.32 -5.04
N GLU A 232 -19.25 -6.67 -4.29
CA GLU A 232 -20.10 -7.37 -3.32
C GLU A 232 -21.15 -8.24 -4.02
N LEU A 233 -21.22 -9.51 -3.64
CA LEU A 233 -22.13 -10.47 -4.24
C LEU A 233 -23.55 -10.27 -3.71
N ASN A 234 -24.48 -10.03 -4.62
CA ASN A 234 -25.91 -9.86 -4.33
C ASN A 234 -26.75 -10.89 -5.11
N THR A 235 -28.06 -10.90 -4.84
CA THR A 235 -29.00 -11.85 -5.47
C THR A 235 -29.04 -11.74 -7.00
N GLU A 236 -28.88 -10.53 -7.55
CA GLU A 236 -28.86 -10.31 -9.01
C GLU A 236 -27.62 -10.92 -9.66
N ILE A 237 -26.45 -10.75 -9.06
CA ILE A 237 -25.18 -11.33 -9.53
C ILE A 237 -25.26 -12.86 -9.42
N LEU A 238 -25.80 -13.41 -8.34
CA LEU A 238 -25.97 -14.86 -8.19
C LEU A 238 -26.91 -15.46 -9.25
N ALA A 239 -27.99 -14.77 -9.61
CA ALA A 239 -28.87 -15.21 -10.69
C ALA A 239 -28.12 -15.25 -12.05
N LYS A 240 -27.25 -14.27 -12.32
CA LYS A 240 -26.40 -14.27 -13.52
C LYS A 240 -25.37 -15.40 -13.49
N ILE A 241 -24.73 -15.64 -12.35
CA ILE A 241 -23.76 -16.72 -12.13
C ILE A 241 -24.40 -18.09 -12.37
N ALA A 242 -25.60 -18.32 -11.80
CA ALA A 242 -26.36 -19.55 -11.99
C ALA A 242 -26.75 -19.76 -13.46
N LYS A 243 -27.24 -18.71 -14.14
CA LYS A 243 -27.59 -18.76 -15.57
C LYS A 243 -26.39 -19.02 -16.47
N ALA A 244 -25.24 -18.43 -16.14
CA ALA A 244 -23.99 -18.58 -16.88
C ALA A 244 -23.26 -19.90 -16.61
N GLN A 245 -23.73 -20.70 -15.64
CA GLN A 245 -23.10 -21.95 -15.21
C GLN A 245 -21.62 -21.76 -14.85
N VAL A 246 -21.32 -20.67 -14.15
CA VAL A 246 -19.98 -20.42 -13.60
C VAL A 246 -19.61 -21.57 -12.66
N VAL A 247 -18.43 -22.15 -12.82
CA VAL A 247 -18.01 -23.34 -12.06
C VAL A 247 -17.31 -22.97 -10.76
N ARG A 248 -16.65 -21.81 -10.71
CA ARG A 248 -15.76 -21.41 -9.62
C ARG A 248 -15.94 -19.94 -9.27
N ILE A 249 -16.10 -19.66 -7.98
CA ILE A 249 -16.20 -18.31 -7.43
C ILE A 249 -15.14 -18.17 -6.35
N GLU A 250 -14.36 -17.09 -6.40
CA GLU A 250 -13.39 -16.76 -5.36
C GLU A 250 -13.84 -15.50 -4.64
N THR A 251 -13.98 -15.57 -3.32
CA THR A 251 -14.32 -14.41 -2.48
C THR A 251 -13.17 -14.08 -1.55
N LEU A 252 -13.07 -12.83 -1.13
CA LEU A 252 -12.15 -12.44 -0.06
C LEU A 252 -12.54 -13.15 1.24
N TYR A 253 -11.53 -13.55 2.01
CA TYR A 253 -11.71 -13.92 3.40
C TYR A 253 -11.57 -12.66 4.25
N THR A 254 -12.70 -12.20 4.78
CA THR A 254 -12.76 -11.08 5.72
C THR A 254 -13.57 -11.49 6.96
N ASN A 255 -13.23 -10.90 8.10
CA ASN A 255 -13.94 -11.08 9.36
C ASN A 255 -13.81 -9.82 10.24
N ASP A 256 -14.57 -9.78 11.34
CA ASP A 256 -14.65 -8.61 12.22
C ASP A 256 -13.51 -8.53 13.27
N ILE A 257 -12.58 -9.49 13.29
CA ILE A 257 -11.60 -9.64 14.37
C ILE A 257 -10.19 -9.32 13.89
N ASP A 258 -9.68 -10.08 12.92
CA ASP A 258 -8.28 -10.03 12.49
C ASP A 258 -8.11 -9.78 10.98
N CYS A 259 -9.15 -9.98 10.16
CA CYS A 259 -9.10 -9.81 8.72
C CYS A 259 -10.17 -8.82 8.23
N GLY A 260 -10.08 -7.56 8.65
CA GLY A 260 -11.05 -6.54 8.24
C GLY A 260 -10.99 -6.18 6.73
N PRO A 261 -12.11 -5.75 6.11
CA PRO A 261 -12.20 -5.42 4.68
C PRO A 261 -11.55 -4.06 4.31
N PHE A 262 -10.52 -3.61 5.04
CA PHE A 262 -9.95 -2.25 4.94
C PHE A 262 -9.50 -1.84 3.54
N ILE A 263 -8.72 -2.69 2.85
CA ILE A 263 -8.23 -2.42 1.49
C ILE A 263 -9.35 -2.59 0.46
N SER A 264 -10.23 -3.58 0.63
CA SER A 264 -11.43 -3.74 -0.21
C SER A 264 -12.29 -2.47 -0.18
N ASP A 265 -12.56 -1.92 1.00
CA ASP A 265 -13.40 -0.72 1.14
C ASP A 265 -12.67 0.55 0.69
N THR A 266 -11.34 0.61 0.87
CA THR A 266 -10.51 1.67 0.30
C THR A 266 -10.56 1.68 -1.23
N LEU A 267 -10.54 0.50 -1.87
CA LEU A 267 -10.67 0.37 -3.33
C LEU A 267 -12.05 0.82 -3.83
N LYS A 268 -13.12 0.67 -3.04
CA LYS A 268 -14.48 1.11 -3.42
C LYS A 268 -14.61 2.64 -3.48
N ILE A 269 -13.81 3.37 -2.70
CA ILE A 269 -13.80 4.84 -2.69
C ILE A 269 -12.72 5.45 -3.60
N ASP A 270 -11.89 4.60 -4.20
CA ASP A 270 -10.87 5.01 -5.16
C ASP A 270 -11.52 5.41 -6.48
N SER A 271 -11.29 6.66 -6.91
CA SER A 271 -11.81 7.17 -8.18
C SER A 271 -10.99 6.76 -9.40
N THR A 272 -9.88 6.04 -9.22
CA THR A 272 -8.93 5.69 -10.27
C THR A 272 -9.04 4.21 -10.66
N GLY A 273 -9.05 3.92 -11.96
CA GLY A 273 -9.17 2.56 -12.50
C GLY A 273 -7.87 1.95 -12.99
N ASN A 274 -6.87 2.77 -13.31
CA ASN A 274 -5.59 2.34 -13.89
C ASN A 274 -4.40 3.17 -13.40
N GLN A 275 -3.18 2.73 -13.74
CA GLN A 275 -1.94 3.39 -13.34
C GLN A 275 -1.86 4.86 -13.80
N LEU A 276 -2.28 5.15 -15.02
CA LEU A 276 -2.20 6.52 -15.57
C LEU A 276 -3.12 7.47 -14.80
N GLU A 277 -4.37 7.06 -14.54
CA GLU A 277 -5.32 7.85 -13.75
C GLU A 277 -4.81 8.08 -12.33
N ALA A 278 -4.21 7.07 -11.71
CA ALA A 278 -3.59 7.19 -10.40
C ALA A 278 -2.41 8.18 -10.38
N LEU A 279 -1.52 8.11 -11.38
CA LEU A 279 -0.42 9.07 -11.56
C LEU A 279 -0.94 10.50 -11.78
N VAL A 280 -2.01 10.65 -12.58
CA VAL A 280 -2.67 11.93 -12.82
C VAL A 280 -3.28 12.50 -11.54
N GLU A 281 -3.90 11.67 -10.70
CA GLU A 281 -4.50 12.10 -9.44
C GLU A 281 -3.45 12.56 -8.42
N ILE A 282 -2.32 11.83 -8.36
CA ILE A 282 -1.14 12.25 -7.58
C ILE A 282 -0.57 13.56 -8.13
N TYR A 283 -0.46 13.71 -9.46
CA TYR A 283 0.02 14.93 -10.09
C TYR A 283 -0.86 16.14 -9.73
N ARG A 284 -2.18 16.02 -9.86
CA ARG A 284 -3.14 17.07 -9.50
C ARG A 284 -3.05 17.48 -8.04
N MET A 285 -2.76 16.52 -7.16
CA MET A 285 -2.55 16.77 -5.74
C MET A 285 -1.23 17.54 -5.46
N MET A 286 -0.15 17.18 -6.15
CA MET A 286 1.16 17.81 -5.97
C MET A 286 1.25 19.17 -6.68
N ARG A 287 0.56 19.34 -7.80
CA ARG A 287 0.56 20.56 -8.63
C ARG A 287 -0.87 20.96 -9.01
N PRO A 288 -1.64 21.52 -8.06
CA PRO A 288 -3.01 21.93 -8.32
C PRO A 288 -3.07 23.04 -9.36
N GLY A 289 -3.90 22.87 -10.39
CA GLY A 289 -4.09 23.85 -11.46
C GLY A 289 -3.20 23.68 -12.69
N GLU A 290 -2.15 22.86 -12.62
CA GLU A 290 -1.38 22.49 -13.82
C GLU A 290 -2.08 21.36 -14.59
N PRO A 291 -2.25 21.48 -15.92
CA PRO A 291 -2.83 20.40 -16.71
C PRO A 291 -1.90 19.17 -16.68
N PRO A 292 -2.41 17.98 -16.32
CA PRO A 292 -1.59 16.78 -16.25
C PRO A 292 -1.30 16.25 -17.65
N THR A 293 -0.04 15.95 -17.94
CA THR A 293 0.37 15.09 -19.06
C THR A 293 0.94 13.78 -18.51
N LYS A 294 0.88 12.70 -19.31
CA LYS A 294 1.40 11.39 -18.92
C LYS A 294 2.86 11.47 -18.47
N ASP A 295 3.72 12.06 -19.31
CA ASP A 295 5.15 12.15 -19.05
C ASP A 295 5.46 13.00 -17.80
N ALA A 296 4.70 14.09 -17.58
CA ALA A 296 4.89 14.92 -16.40
C ALA A 296 4.46 14.20 -15.11
N ALA A 297 3.37 13.43 -15.16
CA ALA A 297 2.90 12.64 -14.02
C ALA A 297 3.87 11.50 -13.66
N GLU A 298 4.33 10.74 -14.65
CA GLU A 298 5.34 9.69 -14.47
C GLU A 298 6.66 10.24 -13.93
N THR A 299 7.15 11.33 -14.54
CA THR A 299 8.41 11.99 -14.11
C THR A 299 8.29 12.53 -12.68
N LEU A 300 7.14 13.12 -12.32
CA LEU A 300 6.92 13.63 -10.98
C LEU A 300 6.91 12.49 -9.96
N PHE A 301 6.18 11.40 -10.22
CA PHE A 301 6.11 10.26 -9.32
C PHE A 301 7.48 9.59 -9.11
N ASN A 302 8.22 9.35 -10.20
CA ASN A 302 9.57 8.78 -10.14
C ASN A 302 10.52 9.65 -9.31
N ASN A 303 10.44 10.96 -9.48
CA ASN A 303 11.26 11.91 -8.73
C ASN A 303 10.89 12.04 -7.25
N LEU A 304 9.69 11.62 -6.82
CA LEU A 304 9.29 11.70 -5.42
C LEU A 304 9.89 10.58 -4.57
N PHE A 305 9.98 9.36 -5.13
CA PHE A 305 10.28 8.17 -4.32
C PHE A 305 11.42 7.31 -4.86
N PHE A 306 11.82 7.47 -6.12
CA PHE A 306 12.74 6.54 -6.78
C PHE A 306 14.01 7.22 -7.33
N SER A 307 14.09 8.55 -7.31
CA SER A 307 15.28 9.28 -7.72
C SER A 307 16.28 9.38 -6.56
N PRO A 308 17.51 8.83 -6.69
CA PRO A 308 18.51 8.87 -5.61
C PRO A 308 19.04 10.29 -5.35
N GLU A 309 18.82 11.23 -6.26
CA GLU A 309 19.24 12.62 -6.12
C GLU A 309 18.27 13.47 -5.28
N ARG A 310 17.07 12.96 -4.98
CA ARG A 310 15.99 13.70 -4.32
C ARG A 310 15.68 13.22 -2.91
#